data_AF-W4RT66-F1
#
_entry.id   AF-W4RT66-F1
#
_cell.length_a   1.000
_cell.length_b   1.000
_cell.length_c   1.000
_cell.angle_alpha   90.00
_cell.angle_beta   90.00
_cell.angle_gamma   90.00
#
_symmetry.space_group_name_H-M   'P 1'
#
loop_
_entity.id
_entity.type
_entity.pdbx_description
1 polymer ?
#
loop_
_entity_poly.entity_id
_entity_poly.type
_entity_poly.pdbx_seq_one_letter_code
_entity_poly.pdbx_strand_id
1 'polypeptide(L)'
;MNFGAEIVEMSDLFFRAEVNYDEEAKEVLAGEQVPEVLNAFLAEIDKLEEFRADGIKAAVKAIQKGTGHKGQKLFMPIRAAATGQTHGPDLMLAMELIGREKVMERVQKLLG
;
A
#
# COMPACT_ATOMS: atom_id res chain seq x y z
N MET A 1 19.95 7.35 -19.70
CA MET A 1 19.90 8.03 -18.39
C MET A 1 18.71 8.98 -18.42
N ASN A 2 17.57 8.58 -17.85
CA ASN A 2 16.28 9.29 -17.95
C ASN A 2 15.85 9.87 -16.59
N PHE A 3 16.75 10.55 -15.89
CA PHE A 3 16.52 11.03 -14.53
C PHE A 3 15.35 12.01 -14.38
N GLY A 4 14.98 12.73 -15.44
CA GLY A 4 13.85 13.68 -15.41
C GLY A 4 12.48 13.00 -15.51
N ALA A 5 12.35 11.91 -16.27
CA ALA A 5 11.08 11.19 -16.43
C ALA A 5 10.71 10.42 -15.16
N GLU A 6 11.70 9.79 -14.51
CA GLU A 6 11.52 9.04 -13.27
C GLU A 6 11.00 9.93 -12.12
N ILE A 7 11.43 11.21 -12.07
CA ILE A 7 10.96 12.17 -11.06
C ILE A 7 9.49 12.53 -11.26
N VAL A 8 9.04 12.70 -12.51
CA VAL A 8 7.63 13.01 -12.82
C VAL A 8 6.73 11.82 -12.44
N GLU A 9 7.12 10.61 -12.82
CA GLU A 9 6.37 9.38 -12.49
C GLU A 9 6.25 9.14 -10.98
N MET A 10 7.32 9.41 -10.21
CA MET A 10 7.27 9.30 -8.75
C MET A 10 6.44 10.41 -8.09
N SER A 11 6.38 11.62 -8.67
CA SER A 11 5.57 12.71 -8.13
C SER A 11 4.07 12.42 -8.20
N ASP A 12 3.63 11.68 -9.21
CA ASP A 12 2.22 11.33 -9.41
C ASP A 12 1.64 10.53 -8.25
N LEU A 13 2.46 9.68 -7.60
CA LEU A 13 2.09 8.90 -6.43
C LEU A 13 1.57 9.77 -5.27
N PHE A 14 2.15 10.95 -5.11
CA PHE A 14 1.89 11.86 -3.99
C PHE A 14 0.81 12.89 -4.30
N PHE A 15 0.76 13.42 -5.53
CA PHE A 15 -0.08 14.58 -5.86
C PHE A 15 -1.40 14.26 -6.57
N ARG A 16 -1.56 13.07 -7.19
CA ARG A 16 -2.82 12.74 -7.88
C ARG A 16 -3.92 12.33 -6.90
N ALA A 17 -5.13 12.84 -7.11
CA ALA A 17 -6.32 12.48 -6.33
C ALA A 17 -6.67 10.99 -6.50
N GLU A 18 -6.52 10.46 -7.71
CA GLU A 18 -6.76 9.05 -8.02
C GLU A 18 -5.44 8.34 -8.30
N VAL A 19 -5.30 7.12 -7.77
CA VAL A 19 -4.15 6.26 -8.06
C VAL A 19 -4.48 5.43 -9.29
N ASN A 20 -3.55 5.38 -10.24
CA ASN A 20 -3.65 4.51 -11.40
C ASN A 20 -3.02 3.17 -11.05
N TYR A 21 -3.79 2.10 -11.19
CA TYR A 21 -3.30 0.73 -11.02
C TYR A 21 -2.79 0.21 -12.37
N ASP A 22 -1.53 -0.19 -12.43
CA ASP A 22 -1.00 -0.92 -13.57
C ASP A 22 -1.64 -2.33 -13.66
N GLU A 23 -1.43 -3.02 -14.79
CA GLU A 23 -2.05 -4.33 -15.02
C GLU A 23 -1.58 -5.37 -14.00
N GLU A 24 -0.31 -5.32 -13.60
CA GLU A 24 0.23 -6.24 -12.59
C GLU A 24 -0.39 -5.99 -11.21
N ALA A 25 -0.59 -4.73 -10.83
CA ALA A 25 -1.27 -4.35 -9.60
C ALA A 25 -2.72 -4.81 -9.60
N LYS A 26 -3.43 -4.70 -10.72
CA LYS A 26 -4.80 -5.22 -10.86
C LYS A 26 -4.84 -6.74 -10.69
N GLU A 27 -3.91 -7.48 -11.29
CA GLU A 27 -3.81 -8.94 -11.14
C GLU A 27 -3.56 -9.33 -9.68
N VAL A 28 -2.65 -8.64 -9.00
CA VAL A 28 -2.39 -8.85 -7.57
C VAL A 28 -3.64 -8.58 -6.74
N LEU A 29 -4.35 -7.48 -7.02
CA LEU A 29 -5.55 -7.06 -6.29
C LEU A 29 -6.75 -7.98 -6.51
N ALA A 30 -6.77 -8.77 -7.59
CA ALA A 30 -7.78 -9.79 -7.85
C ALA A 30 -7.56 -11.10 -7.05
N GLY A 31 -6.47 -11.21 -6.27
CA GLY A 31 -6.16 -12.39 -5.48
C GLY A 31 -7.16 -12.65 -4.34
N GLU A 32 -7.48 -13.92 -4.09
CA GLU A 32 -8.48 -14.33 -3.09
C GLU A 32 -8.18 -13.87 -1.66
N GLN A 33 -6.89 -13.74 -1.30
CA GLN A 33 -6.48 -13.29 0.03
C GLN A 33 -6.54 -11.77 0.21
N VAL A 34 -6.69 -11.01 -0.88
CA VAL A 34 -6.58 -9.54 -0.86
C VAL A 34 -7.60 -8.91 0.08
N PRO A 35 -8.90 -9.28 0.06
CA PRO A 35 -9.87 -8.68 0.96
C PRO A 35 -9.52 -8.88 2.44
N GLU A 36 -9.03 -10.06 2.82
CA GLU A 36 -8.60 -10.34 4.21
C GLU A 36 -7.41 -9.45 4.60
N VAL A 37 -6.38 -9.39 3.73
CA VAL A 37 -5.18 -8.60 3.97
C VAL A 37 -5.48 -7.11 4.08
N LEU A 38 -6.32 -6.57 3.18
CA LEU A 38 -6.66 -5.14 3.16
C LEU A 38 -7.55 -4.74 4.34
N ASN A 39 -8.50 -5.59 4.75
CA ASN A 39 -9.29 -5.34 5.96
C ASN A 39 -8.41 -5.35 7.22
N ALA A 40 -7.50 -6.32 7.33
CA ALA A 40 -6.54 -6.36 8.44
C ALA A 40 -5.60 -5.15 8.42
N PHE A 41 -5.19 -4.68 7.23
CA PHE A 41 -4.40 -3.47 7.09
C PHE A 41 -5.14 -2.23 7.60
N LEU A 42 -6.38 -1.99 7.19
CA LEU A 42 -7.17 -0.87 7.69
C LEU A 42 -7.29 -0.91 9.22
N ALA A 43 -7.59 -2.08 9.79
CA ALA A 43 -7.73 -2.25 11.23
C ALA A 43 -6.42 -2.00 12.00
N GLU A 44 -5.26 -2.43 11.47
CA GLU A 44 -3.97 -2.20 12.15
C GLU A 44 -3.47 -0.76 11.98
N ILE A 45 -3.73 -0.13 10.82
CA ILE A 45 -3.38 1.28 10.61
C ILE A 45 -4.20 2.20 11.52
N ASP A 46 -5.50 1.94 11.68
CA ASP A 46 -6.40 2.76 12.51
C ASP A 46 -5.92 2.87 13.98
N LYS A 47 -5.21 1.85 14.48
CA LYS A 47 -4.64 1.81 15.84
C LYS A 47 -3.38 2.64 16.03
N LEU A 48 -2.71 3.06 14.95
CA LEU A 48 -1.47 3.82 15.05
C LEU A 48 -1.78 5.26 15.52
N GLU A 49 -1.03 5.78 16.48
CA GLU A 49 -1.09 7.20 16.86
C GLU A 49 -0.41 8.08 15.80
N GLU A 50 0.78 7.66 15.36
CA GLU A 50 1.54 8.35 14.30
C GLU A 50 1.70 7.45 13.07
N PHE A 51 1.49 8.04 11.88
CA PHE A 51 1.66 7.34 10.61
C PHE A 51 3.11 7.44 10.10
N ARG A 52 4.02 6.78 10.82
CA ARG A 52 5.46 6.72 10.53
C ARG A 52 5.87 5.34 10.03
N ALA A 53 6.93 5.25 9.21
CA ALA A 53 7.39 4.00 8.62
C ALA A 53 7.63 2.87 9.64
N ASP A 54 8.19 3.17 10.81
CA ASP A 54 8.41 2.18 11.87
C ASP A 54 7.09 1.66 12.47
N GLY A 55 6.11 2.55 12.67
CA GLY A 55 4.76 2.19 13.13
C GLY A 55 4.02 1.34 12.09
N ILE A 56 4.10 1.73 10.82
CA ILE A 56 3.47 0.98 9.72
C ILE A 56 4.13 -0.39 9.56
N LYS A 57 5.45 -0.49 9.71
CA LYS A 57 6.18 -1.77 9.73
C LYS A 57 5.72 -2.67 10.87
N ALA A 58 5.47 -2.12 12.06
CA ALA A 58 4.92 -2.87 13.18
C ALA A 58 3.49 -3.36 12.90
N ALA A 59 2.63 -2.51 12.33
CA ALA A 59 1.29 -2.88 11.89
C ALA A 59 1.32 -4.03 10.87
N VAL A 60 2.19 -3.96 9.84
CA VAL A 60 2.32 -5.04 8.85
C VAL A 60 2.79 -6.36 9.48
N LYS A 61 3.66 -6.31 10.50
CA LYS A 61 4.01 -7.52 11.28
C LYS A 61 2.82 -8.09 12.05
N ALA A 62 1.93 -7.23 12.58
CA ALA A 62 0.71 -7.68 13.25
C ALA A 62 -0.26 -8.35 12.26
N ILE A 63 -0.46 -7.76 11.07
CA ILE A 63 -1.24 -8.37 9.97
C ILE A 63 -0.67 -9.75 9.61
N GLN A 64 0.66 -9.85 9.46
CA GLN A 64 1.34 -11.12 9.17
C GLN A 64 1.02 -12.19 10.21
N LYS A 65 0.97 -11.82 11.49
CA LYS A 65 0.65 -12.73 12.59
C LYS A 65 -0.83 -13.10 12.62
N GLY A 66 -1.72 -12.14 12.33
CA GLY A 66 -3.17 -12.34 12.37
C GLY A 66 -3.72 -13.16 11.22
N THR A 67 -3.27 -12.86 9.98
CA THR A 67 -3.76 -13.50 8.75
C THR A 67 -2.94 -14.74 8.35
N GLY A 68 -1.71 -14.83 8.84
CA GLY A 68 -0.76 -15.88 8.44
C GLY A 68 -0.12 -15.67 7.06
N HIS A 69 -0.58 -14.69 6.27
CA HIS A 69 0.01 -14.33 4.97
C HIS A 69 1.39 -13.70 5.16
N LYS A 70 2.35 -14.03 4.29
CA LYS A 70 3.75 -13.58 4.38
C LYS A 70 4.32 -13.29 2.99
N GLY A 71 5.44 -12.56 2.95
CA GLY A 71 6.15 -12.29 1.70
C GLY A 71 5.25 -11.63 0.67
N GLN A 72 5.32 -12.07 -0.59
CA GLN A 72 4.53 -11.49 -1.67
C GLN A 72 3.02 -11.48 -1.40
N LYS A 73 2.47 -12.53 -0.79
CA LYS A 73 1.02 -12.61 -0.49
C LYS A 73 0.52 -11.58 0.52
N LEU A 74 1.41 -10.94 1.27
CA LEU A 74 1.10 -9.86 2.21
C LEU A 74 1.53 -8.49 1.66
N PHE A 75 2.78 -8.39 1.24
CA PHE A 75 3.38 -7.10 0.88
C PHE A 75 2.93 -6.60 -0.49
N MET A 76 2.71 -7.47 -1.48
CA MET A 76 2.27 -7.02 -2.81
C MET A 76 0.84 -6.47 -2.78
N PRO A 77 -0.16 -7.11 -2.13
CA PRO A 77 -1.50 -6.52 -2.00
C PRO A 77 -1.49 -5.15 -1.33
N ILE A 78 -0.74 -4.99 -0.22
CA ILE A 78 -0.63 -3.70 0.48
C ILE A 78 0.01 -2.64 -0.42
N ARG A 79 1.11 -3.00 -1.12
CA ARG A 79 1.78 -2.07 -2.04
C ARG A 79 0.86 -1.68 -3.18
N ALA A 80 0.29 -2.66 -3.87
CA ALA A 80 -0.61 -2.42 -4.99
C ALA A 80 -1.75 -1.50 -4.56
N ALA A 81 -2.40 -1.78 -3.43
CA ALA A 81 -3.48 -0.97 -2.91
C ALA A 81 -3.05 0.48 -2.58
N ALA A 82 -1.90 0.64 -1.91
CA ALA A 82 -1.43 1.95 -1.46
C ALA A 82 -0.84 2.80 -2.60
N THR A 83 -0.17 2.19 -3.58
CA THR A 83 0.64 2.91 -4.58
C THR A 83 0.22 2.73 -6.03
N GLY A 84 -0.68 1.78 -6.32
CA GLY A 84 -1.07 1.44 -7.69
C GLY A 84 -0.03 0.61 -8.47
N GLN A 85 1.02 0.16 -7.79
CA GLN A 85 2.16 -0.53 -8.41
C GLN A 85 2.56 -1.74 -7.57
N THR A 86 3.19 -2.76 -8.17
CA THR A 86 3.72 -3.93 -7.45
C THR A 86 5.19 -3.79 -7.04
N HIS A 87 5.86 -2.77 -7.55
CA HIS A 87 7.28 -2.49 -7.33
C HIS A 87 7.49 -1.04 -6.87
N GLY A 88 8.76 -0.62 -6.74
CA GLY A 88 9.13 0.75 -6.37
C GLY A 88 9.93 0.85 -5.07
N PRO A 89 10.07 2.07 -4.51
CA PRO A 89 10.89 2.32 -3.33
C PRO A 89 10.32 1.66 -2.08
N ASP A 90 10.99 1.83 -0.93
CA ASP A 90 10.53 1.27 0.35
C ASP A 90 9.05 1.59 0.62
N LEU A 91 8.25 0.54 0.84
CA LEU A 91 6.81 0.64 0.96
C LEU A 91 6.39 1.46 2.19
N MET A 92 7.08 1.30 3.31
CA MET A 92 6.71 1.96 4.56
C MET A 92 6.99 3.47 4.48
N LEU A 93 8.16 3.83 3.93
CA LEU A 93 8.50 5.23 3.66
C LEU A 93 7.58 5.83 2.59
N ALA A 94 7.25 5.10 1.53
CA ALA A 94 6.32 5.56 0.51
C ALA A 94 4.94 5.86 1.11
N MET A 95 4.40 4.96 1.95
CA MET A 95 3.13 5.21 2.63
C MET A 95 3.22 6.41 3.57
N GLU A 96 4.25 6.51 4.41
CA GLU A 96 4.44 7.67 5.30
C GLU A 96 4.39 8.99 4.52
N LEU A 97 5.08 9.05 3.38
CA LEU A 97 5.10 10.23 2.51
C LEU A 97 3.77 10.50 1.79
N ILE A 98 3.02 9.46 1.40
CA ILE A 98 1.67 9.59 0.82
C ILE A 98 0.68 10.12 1.88
N GLY A 99 0.85 9.69 3.13
CA GLY A 99 0.01 10.07 4.25
C GLY A 99 -1.15 9.11 4.50
N ARG A 100 -1.56 9.03 5.78
CA ARG A 100 -2.57 8.09 6.29
C ARG A 100 -3.88 8.14 5.51
N GLU A 101 -4.48 9.33 5.45
CA GLU A 101 -5.83 9.51 4.91
C GLU A 101 -5.92 8.98 3.48
N LYS A 102 -4.95 9.33 2.65
CA LYS A 102 -4.89 8.94 1.24
C LYS A 102 -4.63 7.45 1.05
N VAL A 103 -3.76 6.85 1.88
CA VAL A 103 -3.53 5.40 1.85
C VAL A 103 -4.81 4.65 2.26
N MET A 104 -5.48 5.08 3.33
CA MET A 104 -6.72 4.45 3.80
C MET A 104 -7.85 4.59 2.78
N GLU A 105 -8.02 5.77 2.18
CA GLU A 105 -9.02 6.01 1.13
C GLU A 105 -8.81 5.08 -0.07
N ARG A 106 -7.55 4.95 -0.55
CA ARG A 106 -7.21 4.04 -1.66
C ARG A 106 -7.54 2.59 -1.33
N VAL A 107 -7.23 2.13 -0.11
CA VAL A 107 -7.52 0.77 0.33
C VAL A 107 -9.03 0.53 0.47
N GLN A 108 -9.77 1.49 1.05
CA GLN A 108 -11.23 1.40 1.22
C GLN A 108 -11.95 1.29 -0.13
N LYS A 109 -11.56 2.09 -1.14
CA LYS A 109 -12.13 2.02 -2.50
C LYS A 109 -12.03 0.65 -3.17
N LEU A 110 -11.05 -0.18 -2.76
CA LEU A 110 -10.86 -1.53 -3.31
C LEU A 110 -11.75 -2.59 -2.62
N LEU A 111 -12.30 -2.26 -1.45
CA LEU A 111 -13.14 -3.18 -0.67
C LEU A 111 -14.64 -2.97 -0.89
N GLY A 112 -15.05 -1.83 -1.47
CA GLY A 112 -16.45 -1.48 -1.75
C GLY A 112 -16.86 -0.15 -1.14
#